data_AF-A0A3P6ETR9-F1
#
_entry.id   AF-A0A3P6ETR9-F1
#
_cell.length_a   1.000
_cell.length_b   1.000
_cell.length_c   1.000
_cell.angle_alpha   90.00
_cell.angle_beta   90.00
_cell.angle_gamma   90.00
#
_symmetry.space_group_name_H-M   'P 1'
#
loop_
_entity.id
_entity.type
_entity.pdbx_description
1 polymer ?
#
loop_
_entity_poly.entity_id
_entity_poly.type
_entity_poly.pdbx_seq_one_letter_code
_entity_poly.pdbx_strand_id
1 'polypeptide(L)'
;MGDSSPEYDPEYARIAAEVRAELKELGEDEQNSFSDDDDPADRGWSTYVTDAKAFFAGRRIKPKAWRFYYDRGLCARLALYCYNLQKGTVYDFWFISQLHEQTHRSFTKSFITFEAVNPAHHSSPITFETCVKHIDDQVTHVPNLWWETHICRVEGSEEADYEWDDGAVNDCYKGEMPKWLSDEDQQRCYVVKQSELHDQKNGWLTLLTEFAFFTKWNGPLSPGEIEDCRPLITQEVVVETLDEEAEKEQSSDKVINAANAIFYISFECVEDPTKGRYRAVVRKTMDGKPGHMRLEVTCSKV
;
A
#
# COMPACT_ATOMS: atom_id res chain seq x y z
N MET A 1 -28.23 22.18 -10.19
CA MET A 1 -27.91 21.76 -11.57
C MET A 1 -26.40 21.63 -11.63
N GLY A 2 -25.78 20.47 -11.83
CA GLY A 2 -26.28 19.09 -11.84
C GLY A 2 -25.41 18.27 -10.89
N ASP A 3 -26.06 17.33 -10.20
CA ASP A 3 -25.43 16.33 -9.35
C ASP A 3 -24.96 15.22 -10.30
N SER A 4 -23.72 15.32 -10.77
CA SER A 4 -23.09 14.24 -11.54
C SER A 4 -22.50 13.25 -10.55
N SER A 5 -23.33 12.34 -10.07
CA SER A 5 -22.86 11.10 -9.44
C SER A 5 -21.83 10.45 -10.39
N PRO A 6 -20.67 9.99 -9.89
CA PRO A 6 -19.74 9.24 -10.71
C PRO A 6 -20.47 8.04 -11.30
N GLU A 7 -20.39 7.92 -12.62
CA GLU A 7 -21.12 6.94 -13.42
C GLU A 7 -20.70 5.52 -12.99
N TYR A 8 -21.66 4.76 -12.48
CA TYR A 8 -21.48 3.37 -12.05
C TYR A 8 -21.00 2.53 -13.22
N ASP A 9 -19.79 1.98 -13.14
CA ASP A 9 -19.28 1.02 -14.12
C ASP A 9 -20.01 -0.33 -13.95
N PRO A 10 -20.97 -0.68 -14.82
CA PRO A 10 -21.77 -1.91 -14.68
C PRO A 10 -20.94 -3.16 -14.98
N GLU A 11 -19.84 -3.01 -15.71
CA GLU A 11 -18.93 -4.10 -16.04
C GLU A 11 -18.15 -4.52 -14.79
N TYR A 12 -17.73 -3.55 -13.98
CA TYR A 12 -17.02 -3.77 -12.72
C TYR A 12 -17.83 -4.60 -11.72
N ALA A 13 -19.10 -4.26 -11.49
CA ALA A 13 -19.95 -4.99 -10.55
C ALA A 13 -20.27 -6.42 -11.02
N ARG A 14 -20.42 -6.62 -12.34
CA ARG A 14 -20.60 -7.94 -12.94
C ARG A 14 -19.37 -8.81 -12.73
N ILE A 15 -18.19 -8.28 -13.06
CA ILE A 15 -16.91 -8.97 -12.89
C ILE A 15 -16.68 -9.31 -11.40
N ALA A 16 -16.93 -8.37 -10.50
CA ALA A 16 -16.84 -8.60 -9.05
C ALA A 16 -17.75 -9.73 -8.55
N ALA A 17 -18.96 -9.85 -9.11
CA ALA A 17 -19.88 -10.92 -8.76
C ALA A 17 -19.41 -12.29 -9.29
N GLU A 18 -18.84 -12.32 -10.49
CA GLU A 18 -18.24 -13.51 -11.11
C GLU A 18 -17.05 -14.03 -10.30
N VAL A 19 -16.10 -13.15 -9.95
CA VAL A 19 -14.93 -13.52 -9.12
C VAL A 19 -15.36 -14.09 -7.77
N ARG A 20 -16.32 -13.45 -7.08
CA ARG A 20 -16.83 -13.95 -5.79
C ARG A 20 -17.56 -15.29 -5.91
N ALA A 21 -18.26 -15.54 -7.01
CA ALA A 21 -18.94 -16.82 -7.23
C ALA A 21 -17.90 -17.94 -7.41
N GLU A 22 -16.85 -17.70 -8.19
CA GLU A 22 -15.80 -18.70 -8.43
C GLU A 22 -14.90 -18.95 -7.22
N LEU A 23 -14.50 -17.91 -6.48
CA LEU A 23 -13.78 -18.07 -5.21
C LEU A 23 -14.58 -18.88 -4.19
N LYS A 24 -15.92 -18.74 -4.21
CA LYS A 24 -16.82 -19.51 -3.35
C LYS A 24 -16.93 -20.98 -3.78
N GLU A 25 -16.90 -21.27 -5.07
CA GLU A 25 -16.87 -22.65 -5.60
C GLU A 25 -15.52 -23.35 -5.33
N LEU A 26 -14.41 -22.60 -5.30
CA LEU A 26 -13.08 -23.12 -4.95
C LEU A 26 -12.87 -23.31 -3.43
N GLY A 27 -13.74 -22.72 -2.60
CA GLY A 27 -13.65 -22.69 -1.14
C GLY A 27 -14.64 -23.58 -0.38
N GLU A 28 -15.30 -24.55 -1.02
CA GLU A 28 -16.12 -25.54 -0.31
C GLU A 28 -15.25 -26.57 0.44
N ASP A 29 -14.61 -26.12 1.52
CA ASP A 29 -14.29 -26.93 2.72
C ASP A 29 -13.67 -26.02 3.81
N GLU A 30 -14.52 -25.32 4.57
CA GLU A 30 -14.42 -25.14 6.04
C GLU A 30 -15.53 -24.20 6.53
N GLN A 31 -16.67 -24.76 6.92
CA GLN A 31 -17.55 -24.09 7.90
C GLN A 31 -16.83 -24.12 9.26
N ASN A 32 -16.29 -22.98 9.69
CA ASN A 32 -15.99 -22.75 11.09
C ASN A 32 -16.89 -21.64 11.60
N SER A 33 -17.96 -22.04 12.29
CA SER A 33 -18.76 -21.17 13.14
C SER A 33 -17.87 -20.60 14.24
N PHE A 34 -17.49 -19.34 14.14
CA PHE A 34 -16.97 -18.60 15.29
C PHE A 34 -18.15 -18.18 16.19
N SER A 35 -18.14 -18.64 17.43
CA SER A 35 -18.99 -18.14 18.49
C SER A 35 -18.52 -16.74 18.91
N ASP A 36 -19.41 -15.76 18.82
CA ASP A 36 -19.25 -14.43 19.43
C ASP A 36 -19.29 -14.58 20.95
N ASP A 37 -18.12 -14.68 21.57
CA ASP A 37 -17.98 -14.41 23.00
C ASP A 37 -17.73 -12.90 23.17
N ASP A 38 -18.77 -12.21 23.66
CA ASP A 38 -18.78 -10.79 24.03
C ASP A 38 -17.54 -10.40 24.87
N ASP A 39 -16.66 -9.58 24.30
CA ASP A 39 -15.54 -8.95 25.01
C ASP A 39 -16.07 -7.67 25.71
N PRO A 40 -16.05 -7.58 27.05
CA PRO A 40 -16.65 -6.47 27.80
C PRO A 40 -15.98 -5.10 27.60
N ALA A 41 -14.95 -5.01 26.74
CA ALA A 41 -14.33 -3.75 26.34
C ALA A 41 -15.19 -2.89 25.39
N ASP A 42 -16.32 -3.41 24.88
CA ASP A 42 -17.20 -2.71 23.92
C ASP A 42 -18.14 -1.67 24.55
N ARG A 43 -17.83 -1.17 25.75
CA ARG A 43 -18.59 -0.10 26.40
C ARG A 43 -17.70 1.07 26.79
N GLY A 44 -17.60 2.03 25.86
CA GLY A 44 -17.31 3.43 26.21
C GLY A 44 -16.31 4.10 25.28
N TRP A 45 -16.81 4.76 24.24
CA TRP A 45 -16.07 5.82 23.56
C TRP A 45 -15.97 7.04 24.47
N SER A 46 -14.77 7.60 24.60
CA SER A 46 -14.58 8.98 25.04
C SER A 46 -13.65 9.70 24.09
N THR A 47 -14.21 10.74 23.50
CA THR A 47 -13.58 11.84 22.79
C THR A 47 -12.38 12.43 23.53
N TYR A 48 -11.33 12.76 22.77
CA TYR A 48 -10.13 13.53 23.14
C TYR A 48 -9.24 12.92 24.23
N VAL A 49 -8.07 12.38 23.85
CA VAL A 49 -6.95 12.28 24.79
C VAL A 49 -5.61 12.49 24.07
N THR A 50 -5.00 13.65 24.29
CA THR A 50 -3.63 14.04 23.90
C THR A 50 -2.61 13.50 24.90
N ASP A 51 -2.59 12.19 25.15
CA ASP A 51 -1.64 11.59 26.09
C ASP A 51 -0.97 10.39 25.43
N ALA A 52 0.37 10.37 25.43
CA ALA A 52 1.21 9.29 24.91
C ALA A 52 0.85 7.90 25.49
N LYS A 53 0.06 7.87 26.57
CA LYS A 53 -0.50 6.65 27.16
C LYS A 53 -1.64 6.01 26.35
N ALA A 54 -2.30 6.73 25.45
CA ALA A 54 -3.32 6.16 24.56
C ALA A 54 -2.72 5.28 23.44
N PHE A 55 -1.41 5.39 23.19
CA PHE A 55 -0.68 4.54 22.24
C PHE A 55 -0.68 3.06 22.65
N PHE A 56 -0.92 2.74 23.93
CA PHE A 56 -0.78 1.39 24.50
C PHE A 56 -2.09 0.63 24.76
N ALA A 57 -3.24 1.16 24.36
CA ALA A 57 -4.53 0.45 24.50
C ALA A 57 -4.93 -0.32 23.23
N GLY A 58 -3.95 -0.87 22.50
CA GLY A 58 -4.16 -1.58 21.24
C GLY A 58 -4.55 -3.05 21.42
N ARG A 59 -5.25 -3.62 20.43
CA ARG A 59 -5.50 -5.07 20.34
C ARG A 59 -4.23 -5.78 19.86
N ARG A 60 -3.82 -6.84 20.56
CA ARG A 60 -2.75 -7.75 20.12
C ARG A 60 -3.28 -8.68 19.02
N ILE A 61 -2.70 -8.64 17.83
CA ILE A 61 -3.15 -9.44 16.68
C ILE A 61 -2.42 -10.80 16.65
N LYS A 62 -3.16 -11.88 16.36
CA LYS A 62 -2.61 -13.25 16.20
C LYS A 62 -2.22 -13.50 14.73
N PRO A 63 -1.24 -14.38 14.43
CA PRO A 63 -0.78 -14.62 13.06
C PRO A 63 -1.85 -15.01 12.04
N LYS A 64 -2.81 -15.83 12.41
CA LYS A 64 -3.94 -16.19 11.52
C LYS A 64 -4.82 -14.99 11.16
N ALA A 65 -4.84 -13.97 12.02
CA ALA A 65 -5.63 -12.77 11.78
C ALA A 65 -4.98 -11.83 10.75
N TRP A 66 -3.69 -12.01 10.40
CA TRP A 66 -3.02 -11.16 9.40
C TRP A 66 -3.72 -11.19 8.04
N ARG A 67 -4.34 -12.32 7.68
CA ARG A 67 -5.11 -12.43 6.42
C ARG A 67 -6.28 -11.46 6.34
N PHE A 68 -6.88 -11.16 7.50
CA PHE A 68 -7.97 -10.20 7.59
C PHE A 68 -7.48 -8.74 7.61
N TYR A 69 -6.18 -8.52 7.74
CA TYR A 69 -5.54 -7.20 7.79
C TYR A 69 -4.50 -7.03 6.68
N TYR A 70 -4.69 -7.70 5.53
CA TYR A 70 -3.77 -7.63 4.40
C TYR A 70 -3.48 -6.18 3.97
N ASP A 71 -4.53 -5.37 3.90
CA ASP A 71 -4.52 -3.92 3.67
C ASP A 71 -3.65 -3.15 4.69
N ARG A 72 -3.76 -3.47 5.98
CA ARG A 72 -2.89 -2.87 7.02
C ARG A 72 -1.47 -3.41 6.95
N GLY A 73 -1.30 -4.65 6.51
CA GLY A 73 -0.01 -5.24 6.16
C GLY A 73 0.68 -4.47 5.03
N LEU A 74 -0.06 -4.06 3.99
CA LEU A 74 0.44 -3.19 2.94
C LEU A 74 0.89 -1.84 3.50
N CYS A 75 0.08 -1.22 4.38
CA CYS A 75 0.44 0.03 5.06
C CYS A 75 1.76 -0.10 5.85
N ALA A 76 1.92 -1.16 6.65
CA ALA A 76 3.13 -1.40 7.42
C ALA A 76 4.35 -1.64 6.52
N ARG A 77 4.19 -2.39 5.42
CA ARG A 77 5.25 -2.63 4.44
C ARG A 77 5.66 -1.35 3.69
N LEU A 78 4.71 -0.47 3.37
CA LEU A 78 4.99 0.84 2.77
C LEU A 78 5.81 1.72 3.72
N ALA A 79 5.41 1.79 4.98
CA ALA A 79 6.14 2.51 6.01
C ALA A 79 7.57 1.97 6.18
N LEU A 80 7.73 0.65 6.24
CA LEU A 80 9.04 0.01 6.35
C LEU A 80 9.91 0.28 5.12
N TYR A 81 9.33 0.27 3.91
CA TYR A 81 10.03 0.66 2.69
C TYR A 81 10.52 2.11 2.77
N CYS A 82 9.67 3.06 3.19
CA CYS A 82 10.07 4.45 3.40
C CYS A 82 11.26 4.55 4.37
N TYR A 83 11.20 3.83 5.50
CA TYR A 83 12.27 3.80 6.48
C TYR A 83 13.57 3.25 5.89
N ASN A 84 13.50 2.09 5.23
CA ASN A 84 14.65 1.45 4.58
C ASN A 84 15.30 2.38 3.54
N LEU A 85 14.48 3.05 2.72
CA LEU A 85 14.94 3.99 1.71
C LEU A 85 15.69 5.17 2.34
N GLN A 86 15.13 5.78 3.39
CA GLN A 86 15.74 6.95 4.04
C GLN A 86 16.97 6.62 4.89
N LYS A 87 17.02 5.43 5.49
CA LYS A 87 18.09 5.01 6.41
C LYS A 87 19.14 4.12 5.76
N GLY A 88 18.91 3.66 4.54
CA GLY A 88 19.78 2.67 3.87
C GLY A 88 19.79 1.31 4.57
N THR A 89 18.67 0.92 5.20
CA THR A 89 18.50 -0.37 5.88
C THR A 89 17.78 -1.39 5.00
N VAL A 90 17.79 -2.66 5.40
CA VAL A 90 17.24 -3.78 4.61
C VAL A 90 16.32 -4.67 5.46
N TYR A 91 15.45 -4.05 6.27
CA TYR A 91 14.52 -4.79 7.10
C TYR A 91 13.35 -5.36 6.29
N ASP A 92 12.99 -6.61 6.56
CA ASP A 92 11.82 -7.26 5.99
C ASP A 92 10.70 -7.30 7.01
N PHE A 93 9.48 -6.98 6.55
CA PHE A 93 8.29 -7.02 7.37
C PHE A 93 8.03 -8.46 7.83
N TRP A 94 7.76 -8.62 9.13
CA TRP A 94 7.35 -9.90 9.69
C TRP A 94 5.85 -9.90 9.99
N PHE A 95 5.40 -9.03 10.89
CA PHE A 95 3.99 -8.97 11.26
C PHE A 95 3.52 -7.78 12.06
N ILE A 96 2.21 -7.50 12.01
CA ILE A 96 1.55 -6.53 12.87
C ILE A 96 1.31 -7.12 14.25
N SER A 97 1.88 -6.50 15.28
CA SER A 97 1.69 -6.87 16.68
C SER A 97 0.53 -6.10 17.32
N GLN A 98 0.33 -4.83 16.92
CA GLN A 98 -0.78 -3.98 17.40
C GLN A 98 -1.31 -3.08 16.28
N LEU A 99 -2.62 -2.83 16.31
CA LEU A 99 -3.31 -1.93 15.39
C LEU A 99 -4.31 -1.06 16.16
N HIS A 100 -4.30 0.23 15.88
CA HIS A 100 -5.30 1.19 16.32
C HIS A 100 -5.72 2.08 15.15
N GLU A 101 -6.99 2.41 15.05
CA GLU A 101 -7.53 3.16 13.91
C GLU A 101 -8.36 4.36 14.38
N GLN A 102 -8.23 5.45 13.63
CA GLN A 102 -9.03 6.65 13.79
C GLN A 102 -9.64 7.02 12.45
N THR A 103 -10.93 6.75 12.31
CA THR A 103 -11.69 7.09 11.10
C THR A 103 -12.15 8.54 11.15
N HIS A 104 -11.79 9.29 10.12
CA HIS A 104 -12.29 10.64 9.86
C HIS A 104 -13.26 10.62 8.67
N ARG A 105 -13.96 11.73 8.44
CA ARG A 105 -14.93 11.83 7.34
C ARG A 105 -14.33 11.64 5.95
N SER A 106 -13.03 11.86 5.78
CA SER A 106 -12.37 11.90 4.47
C SER A 106 -11.11 11.04 4.38
N PHE A 107 -10.75 10.33 5.44
CA PHE A 107 -9.61 9.40 5.52
C PHE A 107 -9.66 8.63 6.84
N THR A 108 -8.95 7.50 6.90
CA THR A 108 -8.61 6.82 8.16
C THR A 108 -7.14 6.97 8.47
N LYS A 109 -6.82 7.07 9.75
CA LYS A 109 -5.45 6.96 10.27
C LYS A 109 -5.30 5.61 10.96
N SER A 110 -4.38 4.79 10.49
CA SER A 110 -3.97 3.54 11.13
C SER A 110 -2.63 3.75 11.83
N PHE A 111 -2.63 3.52 13.13
CA PHE A 111 -1.46 3.46 13.98
C PHE A 111 -1.10 1.99 14.13
N ILE A 112 0.04 1.59 13.58
CA ILE A 112 0.43 0.19 13.44
C ILE A 112 1.76 -0.02 14.17
N THR A 113 1.78 -1.00 15.07
CA THR A 113 3.01 -1.55 15.63
C THR A 113 3.29 -2.88 14.95
N PHE A 114 4.49 -3.05 14.40
CA PHE A 114 4.84 -4.26 13.66
C PHE A 114 6.28 -4.68 13.90
N GLU A 115 6.54 -5.98 13.80
CA GLU A 115 7.86 -6.57 13.87
C GLU A 115 8.47 -6.64 12.47
N ALA A 116 9.75 -6.29 12.37
CA ALA A 116 10.56 -6.50 11.18
C ALA A 116 11.86 -7.23 11.53
N VAL A 117 12.40 -7.98 10.59
CA VAL A 117 13.62 -8.76 10.76
C VAL A 117 14.68 -8.28 9.79
N ASN A 118 15.94 -8.29 10.22
CA ASN A 118 17.04 -8.17 9.28
C ASN A 118 17.27 -9.54 8.62
N PRO A 119 17.24 -9.67 7.29
CA PRO A 119 17.46 -10.95 6.60
C PRO A 119 18.84 -11.56 6.87
N ALA A 120 19.85 -10.76 7.22
CA ALA A 120 21.15 -11.26 7.64
C ALA A 120 21.16 -11.78 9.09
N HIS A 121 20.21 -11.34 9.92
CA HIS A 121 20.15 -11.59 11.36
C HIS A 121 18.72 -11.88 11.83
N HIS A 122 18.16 -13.00 11.37
CA HIS A 122 16.78 -13.41 11.66
C HIS A 122 16.46 -13.68 13.15
N SER A 123 17.46 -13.73 14.04
CA SER A 123 17.28 -14.13 15.44
C SER A 123 16.80 -13.04 16.38
N SER A 124 16.60 -11.80 15.90
CA SER A 124 16.17 -10.68 16.75
C SER A 124 15.28 -9.73 15.95
N PRO A 125 13.95 -9.87 16.03
CA PRO A 125 13.06 -8.89 15.44
C PRO A 125 13.21 -7.53 16.12
N ILE A 126 12.91 -6.49 15.36
CA ILE A 126 12.86 -5.12 15.82
C ILE A 126 11.42 -4.63 15.66
N THR A 127 10.90 -4.04 16.73
CA THR A 127 9.59 -3.39 16.73
C THR A 127 9.65 -2.03 16.05
N PHE A 128 8.72 -1.81 15.13
CA PHE A 128 8.49 -0.54 14.46
C PHE A 128 7.10 0.00 14.80
N GLU A 129 7.00 1.33 14.80
CA GLU A 129 5.77 2.08 14.93
C GLU A 129 5.56 2.92 13.66
N THR A 130 4.35 2.91 13.12
CA THR A 130 3.96 3.76 11.99
C THR A 130 2.57 4.35 12.15
N CYS A 131 2.38 5.53 11.56
CA CYS A 131 1.08 6.15 11.34
C CYS A 131 0.89 6.30 9.83
N VAL A 132 -0.14 5.65 9.29
CA VAL A 132 -0.52 5.73 7.87
C VAL A 132 -1.90 6.33 7.77
N LYS A 133 -2.01 7.40 6.99
CA LYS A 133 -3.27 8.03 6.60
C LYS A 133 -3.66 7.50 5.23
N HIS A 134 -4.91 7.08 5.06
CA HIS A 134 -5.36 6.45 3.81
C HIS A 134 -6.86 6.63 3.61
N ILE A 135 -7.34 6.32 2.41
CA ILE A 135 -8.77 6.44 2.04
C ILE A 135 -9.34 5.12 1.52
N ASP A 136 -8.69 4.00 1.82
CA ASP A 136 -9.13 2.69 1.34
C ASP A 136 -10.44 2.19 1.97
N ASP A 137 -10.88 2.78 3.07
CA ASP A 137 -12.13 2.43 3.75
C ASP A 137 -13.37 3.13 3.17
N GLN A 138 -13.20 4.15 2.33
CA GLN A 138 -14.29 4.90 1.71
C GLN A 138 -14.77 4.19 0.42
N VAL A 139 -15.60 3.17 0.63
CA VAL A 139 -16.45 2.40 -0.31
C VAL A 139 -16.44 2.81 -1.82
N THR A 140 -15.88 1.87 -2.61
CA THR A 140 -16.10 1.45 -4.01
C THR A 140 -15.91 2.36 -5.23
N HIS A 141 -15.79 3.68 -5.14
CA HIS A 141 -15.75 4.49 -6.38
C HIS A 141 -14.78 5.67 -6.39
N VAL A 142 -13.81 5.74 -5.48
CA VAL A 142 -12.80 6.80 -5.57
C VAL A 142 -11.76 6.37 -6.63
N PRO A 143 -11.67 7.05 -7.78
CA PRO A 143 -10.81 6.62 -8.88
C PRO A 143 -9.30 6.72 -8.59
N ASN A 144 -8.90 7.07 -7.36
CA ASN A 144 -7.49 7.20 -6.96
C ASN A 144 -7.40 6.91 -5.46
N LEU A 145 -7.00 5.70 -5.07
CA LEU A 145 -6.65 5.44 -3.68
C LEU A 145 -5.28 6.01 -3.37
N TRP A 146 -5.08 6.44 -2.13
CA TRP A 146 -3.78 6.88 -1.67
C TRP A 146 -3.51 6.49 -0.22
N TRP A 147 -2.23 6.34 0.08
CA TRP A 147 -1.67 6.05 1.39
C TRP A 147 -0.55 7.05 1.66
N GLU A 148 -0.52 7.60 2.87
CA GLU A 148 0.47 8.56 3.32
C GLU A 148 1.03 8.09 4.66
N THR A 149 2.28 7.64 4.65
CA THR A 149 3.02 7.37 5.87
C THR A 149 3.43 8.73 6.43
N HIS A 150 3.11 8.99 7.69
CA HIS A 150 3.61 10.17 8.42
C HIS A 150 4.74 9.78 9.37
N ILE A 151 4.83 8.51 9.74
CA ILE A 151 5.84 8.04 10.68
C ILE A 151 6.24 6.65 10.25
N CYS A 152 7.54 6.35 10.29
CA CYS A 152 8.02 4.99 10.46
C CYS A 152 9.29 5.05 11.28
N ARG A 153 9.29 4.42 12.46
CA ARG A 153 10.42 4.48 13.38
C ARG A 153 10.53 3.23 14.22
N VAL A 154 11.71 2.98 14.77
CA VAL A 154 11.89 1.93 15.77
C VAL A 154 11.20 2.35 17.07
N GLU A 155 10.51 1.42 17.72
CA GLU A 155 9.79 1.68 18.99
C GLU A 155 10.68 2.40 20.01
N GLY A 156 10.14 3.45 20.63
CA GLY A 156 10.85 4.24 21.64
C GLY A 156 11.84 5.28 21.12
N SER A 157 11.94 5.48 19.80
CA SER A 157 12.71 6.60 19.22
C SER A 157 11.95 7.94 19.29
N GLU A 158 12.67 9.05 19.09
CA GLU A 158 12.16 10.43 19.27
C GLU A 158 10.90 10.75 18.45
N GLU A 159 10.20 11.80 18.89
CA GLU A 159 8.91 12.26 18.37
C GLU A 159 8.96 12.60 16.88
N ALA A 160 7.93 12.19 16.14
CA ALA A 160 7.86 12.33 14.70
C ALA A 160 6.88 13.45 14.31
N ASP A 161 7.13 14.06 13.15
CA ASP A 161 6.23 15.03 12.56
C ASP A 161 5.01 14.28 11.99
N TYR A 162 3.81 14.79 12.24
CA TYR A 162 2.57 14.19 11.73
C TYR A 162 1.98 15.01 10.57
N GLU A 163 2.63 16.10 10.16
CA GLU A 163 2.14 17.04 9.16
C GLU A 163 2.91 16.92 7.85
N TRP A 164 2.20 16.53 6.78
CA TRP A 164 2.75 16.51 5.43
C TRP A 164 3.07 17.92 4.93
N ASP A 165 4.27 18.12 4.40
CA ASP A 165 4.66 19.38 3.75
C ASP A 165 4.43 19.32 2.24
N ASP A 166 3.24 19.75 1.81
CA ASP A 166 2.89 19.81 0.38
C ASP A 166 3.79 20.78 -0.40
N GLY A 167 4.34 21.81 0.27
CA GLY A 167 5.23 22.80 -0.34
C GLY A 167 6.60 22.23 -0.75
N ALA A 168 7.04 21.14 -0.11
CA ALA A 168 8.31 20.49 -0.40
C ALA A 168 8.27 19.58 -1.65
N VAL A 169 7.08 19.13 -2.06
CA VAL A 169 6.91 18.29 -3.26
C VAL A 169 6.88 19.16 -4.51
N ASN A 170 7.61 18.77 -5.55
CA ASN A 170 7.58 19.48 -6.83
C ASN A 170 6.19 19.40 -7.47
N ASP A 171 5.70 20.52 -8.00
CA ASP A 171 4.37 20.64 -8.61
C ASP A 171 4.12 19.66 -9.76
N CYS A 172 5.17 19.17 -10.44
CA CYS A 172 5.05 18.13 -11.47
C CYS A 172 4.52 16.79 -10.92
N TYR A 173 4.66 16.53 -9.62
CA TYR A 173 4.15 15.35 -8.96
C TYR A 173 2.82 15.61 -8.24
N LYS A 174 2.18 16.76 -8.47
CA LYS A 174 0.88 17.10 -7.86
C LYS A 174 -0.24 17.02 -8.89
N GLY A 175 -1.49 17.08 -8.42
CA GLY A 175 -2.67 17.13 -9.28
C GLY A 175 -3.11 15.76 -9.82
N GLU A 176 -3.76 15.77 -10.98
CA GLU A 176 -4.36 14.56 -11.57
C GLU A 176 -3.33 13.45 -11.83
N MET A 177 -3.76 12.19 -11.69
CA MET A 177 -2.91 11.05 -11.99
C MET A 177 -2.56 11.00 -13.48
N PRO A 178 -1.27 10.85 -13.84
CA PRO A 178 -0.87 10.69 -15.22
C PRO A 178 -1.56 9.48 -15.86
N LYS A 179 -1.84 9.60 -17.16
CA LYS A 179 -2.36 8.50 -17.97
C LYS A 179 -1.24 7.50 -18.25
N TRP A 180 -1.63 6.29 -18.66
CA TRP A 180 -0.67 5.31 -19.15
C TRP A 180 0.18 5.87 -20.31
N LEU A 181 1.47 5.51 -20.34
CA LEU A 181 2.45 6.01 -21.31
C LEU A 181 2.07 5.68 -22.75
N SER A 182 2.39 6.62 -23.65
CA SER A 182 2.49 6.34 -25.09
C SER A 182 3.87 5.74 -25.43
N ASP A 183 3.98 5.10 -26.60
CA ASP A 183 5.25 4.52 -27.07
C ASP A 183 6.39 5.57 -27.19
N GLU A 184 6.04 6.83 -27.48
CA GLU A 184 7.00 7.94 -27.57
C GLU A 184 7.45 8.40 -26.17
N ASP A 185 6.52 8.49 -25.22
CA ASP A 185 6.82 8.90 -23.84
C ASP A 185 7.65 7.85 -23.09
N GLN A 186 7.42 6.56 -23.39
CA GLN A 186 8.19 5.47 -22.81
C GLN A 186 9.69 5.56 -23.15
N GLN A 187 10.08 6.13 -24.29
CA GLN A 187 11.48 6.30 -24.67
C GLN A 187 12.24 7.29 -23.78
N ARG A 188 11.51 8.17 -23.09
CA ARG A 188 12.07 9.16 -22.17
C ARG A 188 12.15 8.65 -20.73
N CYS A 189 11.55 7.50 -20.47
CA CYS A 189 11.49 6.89 -19.15
C CYS A 189 12.53 5.78 -19.01
N TYR A 190 12.83 5.42 -17.77
CA TYR A 190 13.70 4.30 -17.48
C TYR A 190 12.90 2.99 -17.45
N VAL A 191 13.25 2.03 -18.30
CA VAL A 191 12.66 0.69 -18.29
C VAL A 191 13.48 -0.23 -17.38
N VAL A 192 12.87 -0.71 -16.30
CA VAL A 192 13.53 -1.59 -15.32
C VAL A 192 13.85 -2.92 -15.99
N LYS A 193 15.11 -3.37 -15.89
CA LYS A 193 15.52 -4.66 -16.48
C LYS A 193 14.92 -5.81 -15.67
N GLN A 194 14.64 -6.92 -16.33
CA GLN A 194 14.15 -8.14 -15.68
C GLN A 194 15.08 -8.62 -14.53
N SER A 195 16.40 -8.46 -14.68
CA SER A 195 17.35 -8.79 -13.61
C SER A 195 17.23 -7.89 -12.38
N GLU A 196 16.85 -6.62 -12.57
CA GLU A 196 16.66 -5.66 -11.48
C GLU A 196 15.28 -5.84 -10.82
N LEU A 197 14.25 -6.20 -11.60
CA LEU A 197 12.91 -6.48 -11.09
C LEU A 197 12.89 -7.71 -10.17
N HIS A 198 13.73 -8.71 -10.44
CA HIS A 198 13.89 -9.91 -9.62
C HIS A 198 14.98 -9.80 -8.55
N ASP A 199 15.67 -8.66 -8.44
CA ASP A 199 16.65 -8.43 -7.38
C ASP A 199 15.92 -8.23 -6.04
N GLN A 200 16.36 -8.93 -5.01
CA GLN A 200 15.81 -8.82 -3.66
C GLN A 200 15.81 -7.37 -3.14
N LYS A 201 16.83 -6.57 -3.51
CA LYS A 201 16.91 -5.16 -3.12
C LYS A 201 15.75 -4.30 -3.67
N ASN A 202 15.16 -4.73 -4.79
CA ASN A 202 14.06 -4.07 -5.48
C ASN A 202 12.73 -4.77 -5.26
N GLY A 203 12.63 -5.71 -4.30
CA GLY A 203 11.40 -6.45 -4.00
C GLY A 203 10.21 -5.55 -3.62
N TRP A 204 10.46 -4.30 -3.27
CA TRP A 204 9.43 -3.28 -3.05
C TRP A 204 8.67 -2.89 -4.34
N LEU A 205 9.22 -3.13 -5.53
CA LEU A 205 8.47 -2.94 -6.78
C LEU A 205 7.24 -3.86 -6.84
N THR A 206 7.36 -5.08 -6.31
CA THR A 206 6.22 -6.00 -6.16
C THR A 206 5.19 -5.47 -5.15
N LEU A 207 5.63 -4.73 -4.12
CA LEU A 207 4.71 -4.07 -3.19
C LEU A 207 3.84 -3.03 -3.92
N LEU A 208 4.39 -2.27 -4.88
CA LEU A 208 3.58 -1.35 -5.69
C LEU A 208 2.52 -2.10 -6.52
N THR A 209 2.88 -3.27 -7.06
CA THR A 209 1.94 -4.16 -7.75
C THR A 209 0.82 -4.63 -6.82
N GLU A 210 1.15 -4.99 -5.56
CA GLU A 210 0.16 -5.36 -4.55
C GLU A 210 -0.81 -4.20 -4.24
N PHE A 211 -0.32 -2.95 -4.11
CA PHE A 211 -1.17 -1.76 -3.96
C PHE A 211 -2.06 -1.51 -5.18
N ALA A 212 -1.54 -1.71 -6.38
CA ALA A 212 -2.31 -1.56 -7.62
C ALA A 212 -3.45 -2.59 -7.71
N PHE A 213 -3.17 -3.85 -7.41
CA PHE A 213 -4.20 -4.89 -7.39
C PHE A 213 -5.23 -4.64 -6.29
N PHE A 214 -4.78 -4.27 -5.10
CA PHE A 214 -5.67 -3.86 -4.01
C PHE A 214 -6.57 -2.70 -4.43
N THR A 215 -6.02 -1.66 -5.07
CA THR A 215 -6.82 -0.52 -5.59
C THR A 215 -7.90 -0.95 -6.55
N LYS A 216 -7.63 -1.95 -7.41
CA LYS A 216 -8.61 -2.45 -8.37
C LYS A 216 -9.73 -3.24 -7.70
N TRP A 217 -9.44 -4.01 -6.65
CA TRP A 217 -10.35 -5.01 -6.10
C TRP A 217 -10.88 -4.71 -4.70
N ASN A 218 -10.39 -3.65 -4.06
CA ASN A 218 -10.90 -3.17 -2.79
C ASN A 218 -12.38 -2.78 -2.92
N GLY A 219 -13.23 -3.38 -2.08
CA GLY A 219 -14.68 -3.26 -2.15
C GLY A 219 -15.35 -4.50 -2.74
N PRO A 220 -15.07 -4.88 -4.00
CA PRO A 220 -15.48 -6.18 -4.55
C PRO A 220 -15.02 -7.38 -3.75
N LEU A 221 -13.75 -7.40 -3.34
CA LEU A 221 -13.13 -8.48 -2.60
C LEU A 221 -12.79 -7.98 -1.20
N SER A 222 -12.91 -8.88 -0.23
CA SER A 222 -12.35 -8.66 1.09
C SER A 222 -10.81 -8.67 1.02
N PRO A 223 -10.12 -8.02 1.96
CA PRO A 223 -8.65 -8.05 1.99
C PRO A 223 -8.05 -9.47 1.97
N GLY A 224 -8.72 -10.45 2.61
CA GLY A 224 -8.29 -11.85 2.59
C GLY A 224 -8.43 -12.50 1.22
N GLU A 225 -9.53 -12.28 0.51
CA GLU A 225 -9.71 -12.76 -0.87
C GLU A 225 -8.68 -12.14 -1.82
N ILE A 226 -8.33 -10.86 -1.64
CA ILE A 226 -7.28 -10.19 -2.40
C ILE A 226 -5.91 -10.83 -2.12
N GLU A 227 -5.64 -11.20 -0.86
CA GLU A 227 -4.41 -11.88 -0.48
C GLU A 227 -4.28 -13.27 -1.13
N ASP A 228 -5.38 -14.01 -1.20
CA ASP A 228 -5.45 -15.36 -1.78
C ASP A 228 -5.21 -15.36 -3.30
N CYS A 229 -5.38 -14.22 -3.99
CA CYS A 229 -5.04 -14.07 -5.41
C CYS A 229 -3.53 -14.02 -5.70
N ARG A 230 -2.66 -14.01 -4.67
CA ARG A 230 -1.20 -14.00 -4.87
C ARG A 230 -0.71 -15.38 -5.35
N PRO A 231 0.36 -15.44 -6.18
CA PRO A 231 1.27 -14.36 -6.53
C PRO A 231 0.82 -13.49 -7.71
N LEU A 232 1.11 -12.18 -7.61
CA LEU A 232 1.00 -11.23 -8.72
C LEU A 232 2.32 -11.23 -9.51
N ILE A 233 2.26 -11.51 -10.81
CA ILE A 233 3.43 -11.55 -11.68
C ILE A 233 3.62 -10.17 -12.29
N THR A 234 4.57 -9.39 -11.75
CA THR A 234 4.97 -8.10 -12.34
C THR A 234 5.75 -8.37 -13.62
N GLN A 235 5.25 -7.87 -14.75
CA GLN A 235 5.80 -8.12 -16.08
C GLN A 235 6.81 -7.04 -16.48
N GLU A 236 6.42 -5.78 -16.33
CA GLU A 236 7.24 -4.62 -16.71
C GLU A 236 6.99 -3.47 -15.75
N VAL A 237 8.07 -2.76 -15.40
CA VAL A 237 8.04 -1.51 -14.66
C VAL A 237 8.80 -0.46 -15.45
N VAL A 238 8.14 0.65 -15.72
CA VAL A 238 8.74 1.86 -16.32
C VAL A 238 8.70 2.98 -15.29
N VAL A 239 9.81 3.68 -15.12
CA VAL A 239 9.99 4.73 -14.11
C VAL A 239 10.23 6.07 -14.78
N GLU A 240 9.42 7.06 -14.39
CA GLU A 240 9.57 8.46 -14.76
C GLU A 240 9.96 9.27 -13.52
N THR A 241 11.07 10.00 -13.61
CA THR A 241 11.53 10.90 -12.55
C THR A 241 12.14 12.16 -13.14
N LEU A 242 12.02 13.29 -12.44
CA LEU A 242 12.67 14.56 -12.77
C LEU A 242 13.95 14.79 -11.95
N ASP A 243 14.42 13.75 -11.25
CA ASP A 243 15.67 13.81 -10.53
C ASP A 243 16.84 13.90 -11.53
N GLU A 244 17.30 15.14 -11.79
CA GLU A 244 18.39 15.42 -12.72
C GLU A 244 19.69 14.68 -12.35
N GLU A 245 19.92 14.36 -11.07
CA GLU A 245 21.10 13.61 -10.64
C GLU A 245 20.95 12.13 -10.99
N ALA A 246 19.74 11.57 -10.87
CA ALA A 246 19.43 10.22 -11.32
C ALA A 246 19.54 10.07 -12.85
N GLU A 247 19.11 11.09 -13.62
CA GLU A 247 19.24 11.12 -15.08
C GLU A 247 20.71 11.27 -15.54
N LYS A 248 21.49 12.16 -14.91
CA LYS A 248 22.89 12.44 -15.29
C LYS A 248 23.81 11.27 -15.02
N GLU A 249 23.59 10.52 -13.94
CA GLU A 249 24.45 9.39 -13.59
C GLU A 249 24.04 8.07 -14.26
N GLN A 250 22.87 8.01 -14.92
CA GLN A 250 22.31 6.82 -15.57
C GLN A 250 22.34 5.56 -14.69
N SER A 251 22.39 5.72 -13.37
CA SER A 251 22.39 4.59 -12.44
C SER A 251 20.94 4.17 -12.21
N SER A 252 20.59 2.98 -12.68
CA SER A 252 19.27 2.39 -12.50
C SER A 252 18.81 2.39 -11.04
N ASP A 253 19.75 2.14 -10.12
CA ASP A 253 19.49 2.18 -8.68
C ASP A 253 19.04 3.56 -8.17
N LYS A 254 19.57 4.67 -8.70
CA LYS A 254 19.11 6.02 -8.32
C LYS A 254 17.74 6.34 -8.89
N VAL A 255 17.45 5.93 -10.12
CA VAL A 255 16.15 6.17 -10.76
C VAL A 255 15.05 5.38 -10.06
N ILE A 256 15.28 4.08 -9.81
CA ILE A 256 14.32 3.20 -9.13
C ILE A 256 14.03 3.71 -7.72
N ASN A 257 15.06 4.13 -6.98
CA ASN A 257 14.94 4.59 -5.59
C ASN A 257 14.77 6.11 -5.44
N ALA A 258 14.48 6.83 -6.54
CA ALA A 258 14.30 8.28 -6.49
C ALA A 258 13.22 8.66 -5.49
N ALA A 259 13.40 9.77 -4.75
CA ALA A 259 12.45 10.20 -3.71
C ALA A 259 11.05 10.40 -4.29
N ASN A 260 10.97 11.07 -5.45
CA ASN A 260 9.75 11.31 -6.20
C ASN A 260 9.85 10.62 -7.56
N ALA A 261 8.85 9.81 -7.90
CA ALA A 261 8.80 9.08 -9.16
C ALA A 261 7.38 8.62 -9.50
N ILE A 262 7.12 8.43 -10.78
CA ILE A 262 5.92 7.78 -11.30
C ILE A 262 6.33 6.42 -11.86
N PHE A 263 5.63 5.38 -11.45
CA PHE A 263 5.84 4.00 -11.88
C PHE A 263 4.66 3.56 -12.74
N TYR A 264 4.95 3.09 -13.94
CA TYR A 264 4.00 2.46 -14.84
C TYR A 264 4.25 0.96 -14.80
N ILE A 265 3.29 0.22 -14.26
CA ILE A 265 3.46 -1.19 -13.93
C ILE A 265 2.47 -2.00 -14.75
N SER A 266 2.97 -2.98 -15.48
CA SER A 266 2.13 -4.03 -16.07
C SER A 266 2.33 -5.33 -15.32
N PHE A 267 1.23 -6.02 -15.01
CA PHE A 267 1.27 -7.24 -14.23
C PHE A 267 0.11 -8.16 -14.55
N GLU A 268 0.23 -9.42 -14.14
CA GLU A 268 -0.77 -10.46 -14.34
C GLU A 268 -1.06 -11.13 -13.01
N CYS A 269 -2.30 -11.57 -12.82
CA CYS A 269 -2.69 -12.37 -11.67
C CYS A 269 -3.07 -13.77 -12.16
N VAL A 270 -2.33 -14.81 -11.74
CA VAL A 270 -2.52 -16.18 -12.23
C VAL A 270 -3.79 -16.80 -11.65
N GLU A 271 -4.01 -16.55 -10.36
CA GLU A 271 -5.18 -17.02 -9.60
C GLU A 271 -6.38 -16.07 -9.79
N ASP A 272 -6.26 -15.04 -10.63
CA ASP A 272 -7.42 -14.25 -11.03
C ASP A 272 -8.25 -15.11 -12.01
N PRO A 273 -9.50 -15.48 -11.64
CA PRO A 273 -10.35 -16.31 -12.48
C PRO A 273 -10.61 -15.68 -13.86
N THR A 274 -10.47 -14.36 -13.96
CA THR A 274 -10.66 -13.62 -15.20
C THR A 274 -9.39 -13.47 -16.05
N LYS A 275 -8.27 -14.10 -15.65
CA LYS A 275 -6.94 -14.05 -16.28
C LYS A 275 -6.54 -12.64 -16.70
N GLY A 276 -6.71 -11.68 -15.80
CA GLY A 276 -6.53 -10.27 -16.11
C GLY A 276 -5.07 -9.89 -16.29
N ARG A 277 -4.78 -9.23 -17.41
CA ARG A 277 -3.60 -8.36 -17.53
C ARG A 277 -3.98 -7.00 -16.99
N TYR A 278 -3.10 -6.40 -16.21
CA TYR A 278 -3.35 -5.13 -15.54
C TYR A 278 -2.29 -4.12 -15.90
N ARG A 279 -2.70 -2.86 -15.85
CA ARG A 279 -1.86 -1.68 -15.98
C ARG A 279 -2.15 -0.76 -14.82
N ALA A 280 -1.10 -0.31 -14.15
CA ALA A 280 -1.20 0.58 -13.01
C ALA A 280 -0.25 1.76 -13.13
N VAL A 281 -0.71 2.93 -12.70
CA VAL A 281 0.11 4.12 -12.58
C VAL A 281 0.19 4.45 -11.10
N VAL A 282 1.42 4.47 -10.58
CA VAL A 282 1.71 4.66 -9.16
C VAL A 282 2.60 5.89 -9.03
N ARG A 283 2.11 6.92 -8.35
CA ARG A 283 2.90 8.11 -8.04
C ARG A 283 3.40 8.00 -6.61
N LYS A 284 4.73 8.02 -6.46
CA LYS A 284 5.41 8.06 -5.16
C LYS A 284 5.97 9.46 -4.94
N THR A 285 5.64 10.05 -3.81
CA THR A 285 6.20 11.34 -3.39
C THR A 285 6.69 11.31 -1.95
N MET A 286 7.68 12.15 -1.66
CA MET A 286 8.25 12.36 -0.32
C MET A 286 8.47 13.86 -0.11
N ASP A 287 8.11 14.37 1.06
CA ASP A 287 8.26 15.79 1.42
C ASP A 287 9.61 16.11 2.10
N GLY A 288 10.51 15.13 2.17
CA GLY A 288 11.83 15.24 2.79
C GLY A 288 11.84 15.00 4.30
N LYS A 289 10.68 14.86 4.96
CA LYS A 289 10.62 14.56 6.39
C LYS A 289 10.83 13.05 6.67
N PRO A 290 11.42 12.68 7.82
CA PRO A 290 11.61 11.27 8.18
C PRO A 290 10.28 10.52 8.31
N GLY A 291 10.17 9.35 7.67
CA GLY A 291 8.96 8.51 7.69
C GLY A 291 7.83 8.98 6.79
N HIS A 292 8.03 10.07 6.04
CA HIS A 292 7.02 10.65 5.16
C HIS A 292 7.12 10.12 3.73
N MET A 293 6.06 9.44 3.28
CA MET A 293 5.90 8.99 1.91
C MET A 293 4.42 8.91 1.56
N ARG A 294 4.04 9.48 0.41
CA ARG A 294 2.71 9.35 -0.16
C ARG A 294 2.75 8.49 -1.42
N LEU A 295 1.81 7.56 -1.51
CA LEU A 295 1.57 6.70 -2.64
C LEU A 295 0.16 6.97 -3.17
N GLU A 296 0.04 7.36 -4.43
CA GLU A 296 -1.24 7.48 -5.14
C GLU A 296 -1.29 6.46 -6.26
N VAL A 297 -2.42 5.76 -6.41
CA VAL A 297 -2.48 4.58 -7.27
C VAL A 297 -3.75 4.60 -8.12
N THR A 298 -3.57 4.32 -9.42
CA THR A 298 -4.64 3.94 -10.33
C THR A 298 -4.33 2.58 -10.94
N CYS A 299 -5.37 1.79 -11.19
CA CYS A 299 -5.23 0.47 -11.79
C CYS A 299 -6.41 0.17 -12.72
N SER A 300 -6.08 -0.31 -13.92
CA SER A 300 -7.03 -0.70 -14.95
C SER A 300 -6.72 -2.10 -15.47
N LYS A 301 -7.77 -2.86 -15.77
CA LYS A 301 -7.65 -4.12 -16.51
C LYS A 301 -7.45 -3.80 -18.00
N VAL A 302 -6.63 -4.60 -18.69
CA VAL A 302 -6.32 -4.50 -20.13
C VAL A 302 -7.14 -5.52 -20.92
#